data_AF-A0A2G8JDZ4-F1
#
_entry.id   AF-A0A2G8JDZ4-F1
#
_cell.length_a   1.000
_cell.length_b   1.000
_cell.length_c   1.000
_cell.angle_alpha   90.00
_cell.angle_beta   90.00
_cell.angle_gamma   90.00
#
_symmetry.space_group_name_H-M   'P 1'
#
loop_
_entity.id
_entity.type
_entity.pdbx_description
1 polymer ?
#
loop_
_entity_poly.entity_id
_entity_poly.type
_entity_poly.pdbx_seq_one_letter_code
_entity_poly.pdbx_strand_id
1 'polypeptide(L)' 'FGWYWGPMSWDDAETRLENTPDGSFLVRDSSDERHILSLSFRASGTTHHTRIEHQH' A
#
# COMPACT_ATOMS: atom_id res chain seq x y z
N PHE A 1 3.94 -1.30 -16.09
CA PHE A 1 3.88 -0.71 -14.74
C PHE A 1 3.90 -1.85 -13.73
N GLY A 2 4.77 -1.78 -12.72
CA GLY A 2 4.86 -2.81 -11.68
C GLY A 2 3.88 -2.56 -10.54
N TRP A 3 3.67 -3.57 -9.71
CA TRP A 3 2.87 -3.48 -8.49
C TRP A 3 3.64 -2.90 -7.30
N TYR A 4 4.98 -2.82 -7.39
CA TYR A 4 5.87 -2.26 -6.39
C TYR A 4 6.22 -0.80 -6.70
N TRP A 5 6.11 0.05 -5.69
CA TRP A 5 6.23 1.51 -5.81
C TRP A 5 7.35 2.11 -4.95
N GLY A 6 8.13 1.30 -4.24
CA GLY A 6 9.26 1.77 -3.43
C GLY A 6 8.84 2.67 -2.27
N PRO A 7 9.67 3.66 -1.90
CA PRO A 7 9.42 4.53 -0.76
C PRO A 7 8.24 5.46 -1.07
N MET A 8 7.09 5.14 -0.47
CA MET A 8 5.85 5.89 -0.62
C MET A 8 5.16 5.97 0.74
N SER A 9 4.69 7.18 1.08
CA SER A 9 3.93 7.38 2.31
C SER A 9 2.55 6.72 2.20
N TRP A 10 1.85 6.57 3.34
CA TRP A 10 0.49 6.06 3.32
C TRP A 10 -0.48 7.05 2.66
N ASP A 11 -0.28 8.36 2.85
CA ASP A 11 -1.08 9.44 2.27
C ASP A 11 -0.95 9.51 0.73
N ASP A 12 0.28 9.35 0.21
CA ASP A 12 0.52 9.23 -1.23
C ASP A 12 -0.23 8.02 -1.82
N ALA A 13 -0.26 6.91 -1.07
CA ALA A 13 -0.96 5.71 -1.50
C ALA A 13 -2.48 5.90 -1.47
N GLU A 14 -3.03 6.64 -0.50
CA GLU A 14 -4.46 6.99 -0.46
C GLU A 14 -4.85 7.83 -1.68
N THR A 15 -4.13 8.93 -1.92
CA THR A 15 -4.35 9.83 -3.07
C THR A 15 -4.33 9.06 -4.39
N ARG A 16 -3.42 8.09 -4.50
CA ARG A 16 -3.25 7.30 -5.71
C ARG A 16 -4.34 6.26 -5.93
N LEU A 17 -4.95 5.75 -4.86
CA LEU A 17 -6.01 4.75 -4.92
C LEU A 17 -7.43 5.33 -4.88
N GLU A 18 -7.60 6.61 -4.51
CA GLU A 18 -8.90 7.27 -4.31
C GLU A 18 -9.87 7.10 -5.49
N ASN A 19 -9.37 7.26 -6.72
CA ASN A 19 -10.17 7.21 -7.94
C ASN A 19 -9.96 5.93 -8.74
N THR A 20 -9.51 4.86 -8.07
CA THR A 20 -9.28 3.55 -8.69
C THR A 20 -10.40 2.56 -8.32
N PRO A 21 -10.70 1.57 -9.17
CA PRO A 21 -11.68 0.54 -8.83
C PRO A 21 -11.30 -0.23 -7.57
N ASP A 22 -12.30 -0.74 -6.85
CA ASP A 22 -12.08 -1.73 -5.80
C ASP A 22 -11.25 -2.91 -6.33
N GLY A 23 -10.31 -3.41 -5.51
CA GLY A 23 -9.32 -4.40 -5.90
C GLY A 23 -8.02 -3.80 -6.46
N SER A 24 -7.97 -2.50 -6.74
CA SER A 24 -6.71 -1.82 -7.05
C SER A 24 -5.78 -1.85 -5.85
N PHE A 25 -4.49 -2.12 -6.10
CA PHE A 25 -3.51 -2.23 -5.02
C PHE A 25 -2.12 -1.78 -5.46
N LEU A 26 -1.28 -1.51 -4.46
CA LEU A 26 0.14 -1.28 -4.60
C LEU A 26 0.89 -1.81 -3.38
N VAL A 27 2.13 -2.22 -3.59
CA VAL A 27 3.09 -2.52 -2.53
C VAL A 27 4.09 -1.37 -2.45
N ARG A 28 4.34 -0.89 -1.23
CA ARG A 28 5.26 0.20 -0.92
C ARG A 28 6.14 -0.16 0.26
N ASP A 29 7.24 0.56 0.42
CA ASP A 29 8.04 0.46 1.64
C ASP A 29 7.22 0.96 2.84
N SER A 30 7.38 0.32 4.00
CA SER A 30 6.77 0.84 5.22
C SER A 30 7.53 2.06 5.72
N SER A 31 6.80 2.97 6.35
CA SER A 31 7.42 4.08 7.10
C SER A 31 7.92 3.66 8.49
N ASP A 32 7.78 2.38 8.85
CA ASP A 32 8.20 1.78 10.12
C ASP A 32 9.45 0.92 9.89
N GLU A 33 10.53 1.18 10.63
CA GLU A 33 11.81 0.47 10.50
C GLU A 33 11.71 -1.04 10.76
N ARG A 34 10.66 -1.51 11.46
CA ARG A 34 10.46 -2.94 11.77
C ARG A 34 9.83 -3.74 10.64
N HIS A 35 9.21 -3.06 9.67
CA HIS A 35 8.47 -3.68 8.59
C HIS A 35 8.98 -3.15 7.26
N ILE A 36 9.46 -4.02 6.38
CA ILE A 36 10.07 -3.55 5.14
C ILE A 36 8.97 -3.14 4.15
N LEU A 37 7.81 -3.83 4.13
CA LEU A 37 6.79 -3.64 3.11
C LEU A 37 5.38 -3.45 3.68
N SER A 38 4.57 -2.68 2.96
CA SER A 38 3.14 -2.46 3.21
C SER A 38 2.33 -2.66 1.93
N LEU A 39 1.22 -3.38 2.03
CA LEU A 39 0.19 -3.48 0.99
C LEU A 39 -0.85 -2.38 1.22
N SER A 40 -1.11 -1.56 0.20
CA SER A 40 -2.21 -0.60 0.18
C SER A 40 -3.20 -1.00 -0.90
N PHE A 41 -4.49 -1.09 -0.57
CA PHE A 41 -5.51 -1.56 -1.51
C PHE A 41 -6.85 -0.86 -1.32
N ARG A 42 -7.62 -0.74 -2.40
CA ARG A 42 -8.96 -0.15 -2.40
C ARG A 42 -10.01 -1.24 -2.20
N ALA A 43 -10.90 -1.06 -1.23
CA ALA A 43 -12.07 -1.90 -1.04
C ALA A 43 -13.25 -1.08 -0.51
N SER A 44 -14.44 -1.28 -1.09
CA SER A 44 -15.66 -0.56 -0.71
C SER A 44 -15.48 0.95 -0.72
N GLY A 45 -14.75 1.48 -1.71
CA GLY A 45 -14.49 2.92 -1.83
C GLY A 45 -13.58 3.51 -0.75
N THR A 46 -12.87 2.68 0.01
CA THR A 46 -11.91 3.09 1.04
C THR A 46 -10.55 2.46 0.79
N THR A 47 -9.48 3.19 1.10
CA THR A 47 -8.12 2.66 1.01
C THR A 47 -7.74 2.04 2.35
N HIS A 48 -7.22 0.82 2.31
CA HIS A 48 -6.74 0.08 3.46
C HIS A 48 -5.24 -0.14 3.35
N HIS A 49 -4.56 -0.20 4.50
CA HIS A 49 -3.12 -0.44 4.58
C HIS A 49 -2.85 -1.60 5.54
N THR A 50 -2.06 -2.56 5.10
CA THR A 50 -1.64 -3.72 5.92
C THR A 50 -0.13 -3.89 5.80
N ARG A 51 0.54 -4.09 6.93
CA ARG A 51 1.98 -4.39 6.95
C ARG A 51 2.19 -5.84 6.54
N ILE A 52 3.20 -6.09 5.71
CA ILE A 52 3.59 -7.44 5.35
C ILE A 52 4.63 -7.89 6.36
N GLU A 53 4.25 -8.83 7.22
CA GLU A 53 5.18 -9.47 8.14
C GLU A 53 5.99 -10.53 7.39
N HIS A 54 7.32 -10.50 7.54
CA HIS A 54 8.20 -11.56 7.10
C HIS A 54 8.67 -12.32 8.34
N GLN A 55 8.01 -13.43 8.64
CA GLN A 55 8.49 -14.37 9.65
C GLN A 55 9.49 -15.33 8.99
N HIS A 56 10.66 -15.45 9.61
CA HIS A 56 11.71 -16.38 9.22
C HIS A 56 11.33 -17.83 9.51
#